data_AF-A0A3M9YLR5-F1
#
_entry.id   AF-A0A3M9YLR5-F1
#
_cell.length_a   1.000
_cell.length_b   1.000
_cell.length_c   1.000
_cell.angle_alpha   90.00
_cell.angle_beta   90.00
_cell.angle_gamma   90.00
#
_symmetry.space_group_name_H-M   'P 1'
#
loop_
_entity.id
_entity.type
_entity.pdbx_description
1 polymer ?
#
loop_
_entity_poly.entity_id
_entity_poly.type
_entity_poly.pdbx_seq_one_letter_code
_entity_poly.pdbx_strand_id
1 'polypeptide(L)'
;MSLIPALAFMLAQAPGVIGTVPTPNAELDAAYACLIKGTERLLAERRPAPDEQARWGWAVEVAAGCEPEIKVAAESKGSIAILGDYAHSSISKRDMLRAEAGYFVDRLIREHYEATA
;
A
#
# COMPACT_ATOMS: atom_id res chain seq x y z
N MET A 1 -41.01 37.65 7.65
CA MET A 1 -40.07 36.56 7.98
C MET A 1 -39.17 36.33 6.77
N SER A 2 -38.03 37.01 6.73
CA SER A 2 -37.03 36.86 5.65
C SER A 2 -35.97 35.88 6.11
N LEU A 3 -35.96 34.69 5.52
CA LEU A 3 -34.90 33.71 5.71
C LEU A 3 -33.88 33.94 4.59
N ILE A 4 -32.68 34.36 4.99
CA ILE A 4 -31.50 34.49 4.14
C ILE A 4 -30.92 33.07 3.96
N PRO A 5 -30.93 32.44 2.77
CA PRO A 5 -30.18 31.22 2.53
C PRO A 5 -28.90 31.60 1.77
N ALA A 6 -28.02 32.38 2.40
CA ALA A 6 -26.78 32.83 1.78
C ALA A 6 -25.53 32.38 2.57
N LEU A 7 -25.68 31.41 3.48
CA LEU A 7 -24.54 30.80 4.19
C LEU A 7 -24.09 29.45 3.61
N ALA A 8 -24.75 28.92 2.57
CA ALA A 8 -24.40 27.62 1.98
C ALA A 8 -23.48 27.71 0.74
N PHE A 9 -23.14 28.91 0.27
CA PHE A 9 -22.42 29.10 -1.00
C PHE A 9 -20.94 29.50 -0.85
N MET A 10 -20.30 29.16 0.27
CA MET A 10 -18.88 29.48 0.51
C MET A 10 -18.02 28.28 0.96
N LEU A 11 -18.26 27.09 0.40
CA LEU A 11 -17.29 25.98 0.49
C LEU A 11 -16.87 25.39 -0.87
N ALA A 12 -17.37 25.94 -1.98
CA ALA A 12 -17.08 25.41 -3.32
C ALA A 12 -15.80 25.97 -3.97
N GLN A 13 -14.92 26.63 -3.22
CA GLN A 13 -13.72 27.28 -3.77
C GLN A 13 -12.46 26.96 -2.96
N ALA A 14 -12.25 25.68 -2.63
CA ALA A 14 -10.88 25.20 -2.57
C ALA A 14 -10.49 24.89 -4.02
N PRO A 15 -9.40 25.45 -4.60
CA PRO A 15 -8.87 24.92 -5.84
C PRO A 15 -8.66 23.43 -5.56
N GLY A 16 -9.42 22.60 -6.28
CA GLY A 16 -9.28 21.17 -6.20
C GLY A 16 -7.81 20.89 -6.35
N VAL A 17 -7.20 20.43 -5.25
CA VAL A 17 -5.91 19.77 -5.30
C VAL A 17 -6.01 18.88 -6.52
N ILE A 18 -5.08 18.99 -7.46
CA ILE A 18 -4.86 17.93 -8.44
C ILE A 18 -4.39 16.74 -7.59
N GLY A 19 -5.34 16.16 -6.86
CA GLY A 19 -5.21 14.88 -6.21
C GLY A 19 -5.03 13.99 -7.40
N THR A 20 -3.80 13.55 -7.60
CA THR A 20 -3.44 12.52 -8.55
C THR A 20 -4.35 11.35 -8.26
N VAL A 21 -5.53 11.31 -8.89
CA VAL A 21 -6.41 10.15 -8.85
C VAL A 21 -5.50 9.03 -9.34
N PRO A 22 -5.20 8.00 -8.52
CA PRO A 22 -4.34 6.92 -8.94
C PRO A 22 -4.89 6.42 -10.27
N THR A 23 -4.08 6.49 -11.32
CA THR A 23 -4.52 5.95 -12.60
C THR A 23 -4.75 4.46 -12.38
N PRO A 24 -5.93 3.91 -12.69
CA PRO A 24 -6.19 2.49 -12.49
C PRO A 24 -5.08 1.65 -13.12
N ASN A 25 -4.51 0.74 -12.34
CA ASN A 25 -3.39 -0.11 -12.74
C ASN A 25 -3.69 -1.53 -12.27
N ALA A 26 -4.21 -2.34 -13.19
CA ALA A 26 -4.64 -3.70 -12.91
C ALA A 26 -3.48 -4.57 -12.40
N GLU A 27 -2.24 -4.29 -12.83
CA GLU A 27 -1.06 -5.01 -12.36
C GLU A 27 -0.70 -4.67 -10.91
N LEU A 28 -0.79 -3.38 -10.51
CA LEU A 28 -0.63 -2.98 -9.10
C LEU A 28 -1.75 -3.56 -8.24
N ASP A 29 -3.00 -3.51 -8.72
CA ASP A 29 -4.14 -4.07 -7.99
C ASP A 29 -3.98 -5.58 -7.78
N ALA A 30 -3.48 -6.31 -8.78
CA ALA A 30 -3.18 -7.74 -8.65
C ALA A 30 -2.08 -8.02 -7.61
N ALA A 31 -1.01 -7.20 -7.58
CA ALA A 31 0.02 -7.31 -6.56
C ALA A 31 -0.54 -7.07 -5.15
N TYR A 32 -1.34 -6.01 -4.95
CA TYR A 32 -1.99 -5.75 -3.66
C TYR A 32 -2.94 -6.87 -3.26
N ALA A 33 -3.73 -7.40 -4.19
CA ALA A 33 -4.64 -8.52 -3.92
C ALA A 33 -3.87 -9.78 -3.47
N CYS A 34 -2.71 -10.07 -4.08
CA CYS A 34 -1.85 -11.16 -3.63
C CYS A 34 -1.35 -10.94 -2.19
N LEU A 35 -0.86 -9.74 -1.88
CA LEU A 35 -0.34 -9.41 -0.55
C LEU A 35 -1.41 -9.51 0.53
N ILE A 36 -2.61 -8.98 0.28
CA ILE A 36 -3.76 -9.08 1.19
C ILE A 36 -4.08 -10.55 1.45
N LYS A 37 -4.29 -11.34 0.39
CA LYS A 37 -4.62 -12.77 0.52
C LYS A 37 -3.54 -13.58 1.23
N GLY A 38 -2.27 -13.29 0.94
CA GLY A 38 -1.13 -13.92 1.61
C GLY A 38 -1.11 -13.63 3.11
N THR A 39 -1.38 -12.37 3.47
CA THR A 39 -1.48 -11.91 4.86
C THR A 39 -2.67 -12.53 5.58
N GLU A 40 -3.85 -12.56 4.95
CA GLU A 40 -5.04 -13.22 5.51
C GLU A 40 -4.78 -14.69 5.81
N ARG A 41 -4.13 -15.41 4.87
CA ARG A 41 -3.75 -16.82 5.08
C ARG A 41 -2.80 -17.00 6.25
N LEU A 42 -1.79 -16.13 6.37
CA LEU A 42 -0.85 -16.15 7.49
C LEU A 42 -1.59 -15.93 8.83
N LEU A 43 -2.50 -14.96 8.88
CA LEU A 43 -3.22 -14.58 10.10
C LEU A 43 -4.34 -15.57 10.48
N ALA A 44 -4.87 -16.33 9.51
CA ALA A 44 -5.90 -17.34 9.75
C ALA A 44 -5.46 -18.45 10.72
N GLU A 45 -4.14 -18.65 10.87
CA GLU A 45 -3.56 -19.64 11.77
C GLU A 45 -3.64 -19.25 13.26
N ARG A 46 -4.23 -18.09 13.61
CA ARG A 46 -4.42 -17.58 14.99
C ARG A 46 -3.14 -17.64 15.84
N ARG A 47 -2.02 -17.27 15.23
CA ARG A 47 -0.72 -17.18 15.91
C ARG A 47 -0.77 -16.07 16.98
N PRO A 48 -0.01 -16.18 18.09
CA PRO A 48 0.15 -15.06 19.02
C PRO A 48 0.76 -13.86 18.31
N ALA A 49 0.50 -12.65 18.84
CA ALA A 49 1.06 -11.42 18.29
C ALA A 49 2.60 -11.50 18.24
N PRO A 50 3.23 -11.33 17.06
CA PRO A 50 4.68 -11.36 16.94
C PRO A 50 5.29 -10.07 17.51
N ASP A 51 6.56 -10.16 17.94
CA ASP A 51 7.39 -8.97 18.12
C ASP A 51 7.70 -8.30 16.76
N GLU A 52 8.34 -7.14 16.80
CA GLU A 52 8.64 -6.36 15.58
C GLU A 52 9.51 -7.12 14.58
N GLN A 53 10.52 -7.86 15.04
CA GLN A 53 11.44 -8.58 14.16
C GLN A 53 10.75 -9.78 13.51
N ALA A 54 9.98 -10.56 14.27
CA ALA A 54 9.19 -11.67 13.76
C ALA A 54 8.11 -11.18 12.78
N ARG A 55 7.45 -10.05 13.08
CA ARG A 55 6.45 -9.43 12.21
C ARG A 55 7.06 -9.04 10.87
N TRP A 56 8.22 -8.39 10.89
CA TRP A 56 8.94 -8.04 9.65
C TRP A 56 9.36 -9.30 8.87
N GLY A 57 9.82 -10.34 9.55
CA GLY A 57 10.13 -11.63 8.93
C GLY A 57 8.93 -12.22 8.18
N TRP A 58 7.75 -12.20 8.81
CA TRP A 58 6.51 -12.64 8.17
C TRP A 58 6.12 -11.77 6.97
N ALA A 59 6.28 -10.45 7.09
CA ALA A 59 5.99 -9.52 6.00
C ALA A 59 6.88 -9.78 4.77
N VAL A 60 8.17 -10.04 5.01
CA VAL A 60 9.13 -10.41 3.95
C VAL A 60 8.76 -11.73 3.29
N GLU A 61 8.33 -12.75 4.06
CA GLU A 61 7.90 -14.04 3.52
C GLU A 61 6.64 -13.91 2.64
N VAL A 62 5.63 -13.16 3.10
CA VAL A 62 4.41 -12.90 2.31
C VAL A 62 4.76 -12.13 1.03
N ALA A 63 5.55 -11.07 1.12
CA ALA A 63 5.96 -10.28 -0.05
C ALA A 63 6.75 -11.13 -1.06
N ALA A 64 7.66 -11.99 -0.58
CA ALA A 64 8.40 -12.92 -1.44
C ALA A 64 7.48 -13.93 -2.15
N GLY A 65 6.38 -14.34 -1.51
CA GLY A 65 5.35 -15.19 -2.11
C GLY A 65 4.58 -14.52 -3.27
N CYS A 66 4.58 -13.19 -3.33
CA CYS A 66 3.91 -12.38 -4.37
C CYS A 66 4.89 -11.73 -5.37
N GLU A 67 6.15 -12.19 -5.39
CA GLU A 67 7.18 -11.68 -6.31
C GLU A 67 6.76 -11.72 -7.80
N PRO A 68 6.05 -12.75 -8.32
CA PRO A 68 5.58 -12.74 -9.71
C PRO A 68 4.68 -11.55 -10.03
N GLU A 69 3.70 -11.25 -9.18
CA GLU A 69 2.78 -10.13 -9.34
C GLU A 69 3.50 -8.78 -9.16
N ILE A 70 4.42 -8.68 -8.19
CA ILE A 70 5.25 -7.49 -7.97
C ILE A 70 6.12 -7.20 -9.19
N LYS A 71 6.69 -8.23 -9.82
CA LYS A 71 7.48 -8.09 -11.05
C LYS A 71 6.63 -7.58 -12.20
N VAL A 72 5.43 -8.15 -12.41
CA VAL A 72 4.50 -7.68 -13.45
C VAL A 72 4.09 -6.23 -13.21
N ALA A 73 3.81 -5.86 -11.96
CA ALA A 73 3.51 -4.48 -11.59
C ALA A 73 4.70 -3.54 -11.88
N ALA A 74 5.93 -3.94 -11.56
CA ALA A 74 7.13 -3.15 -11.82
C ALA A 74 7.38 -2.87 -13.31
N GLU A 75 6.98 -3.81 -14.17
CA GLU A 75 7.07 -3.71 -15.63
C GLU A 75 5.89 -2.92 -16.23
N SER A 76 4.82 -2.68 -15.47
CA SER A 76 3.62 -2.00 -15.95
C SER A 76 3.81 -0.48 -16.08
N LYS A 77 3.18 0.11 -17.09
CA LYS A 77 3.29 1.55 -17.39
C LYS A 77 2.69 2.44 -16.30
N GLY A 78 1.77 1.90 -15.50
CA GLY A 78 1.14 2.63 -14.40
C GLY A 78 1.91 2.55 -13.08
N SER A 79 3.05 1.83 -13.00
CA SER A 79 3.89 1.85 -11.81
C SER A 79 4.61 3.19 -11.72
N ILE A 80 4.27 3.97 -10.69
CA ILE A 80 4.91 5.27 -10.44
C ILE A 80 6.37 5.00 -10.09
N ALA A 81 7.26 5.47 -10.95
CA ALA A 81 8.69 5.40 -10.73
C ALA A 81 9.06 6.49 -9.70
N ILE A 82 9.39 6.12 -8.47
CA ILE A 82 10.28 6.96 -7.66
C ILE A 82 11.69 6.45 -7.94
N LEU A 83 12.25 6.82 -9.10
CA LEU A 83 13.69 6.66 -9.32
C LEU A 83 14.38 7.67 -8.39
N GLY A 84 14.48 7.32 -7.12
CA GLY A 84 15.30 8.06 -6.17
C GLY A 84 16.76 7.75 -6.49
N ASP A 85 17.51 8.77 -6.91
CA ASP A 85 18.96 8.73 -6.90
C ASP A 85 19.44 8.66 -5.44
N TYR A 86 19.37 7.46 -4.86
CA TYR A 86 20.04 7.18 -3.59
C TYR A 86 21.53 7.12 -3.87
N ALA A 87 22.18 8.28 -3.70
CA ALA A 87 23.61 8.61 -3.62
C ALA A 87 24.64 7.80 -4.44
N HIS A 88 24.59 6.46 -4.48
CA HIS A 88 25.54 5.59 -5.16
C HIS A 88 24.94 4.29 -5.77
N SER A 89 23.62 4.14 -5.87
CA SER A 89 22.99 2.96 -6.50
C SER A 89 21.66 3.26 -7.17
N SER A 90 21.45 2.76 -8.40
CA SER A 90 20.14 2.74 -9.05
C SER A 90 19.27 1.65 -8.42
N ILE A 91 18.25 2.02 -7.65
CA ILE A 91 17.24 1.08 -7.15
C ILE A 91 16.25 0.79 -8.28
N SER A 92 16.01 -0.49 -8.59
CA SER A 92 15.03 -0.83 -9.63
C SER A 92 13.60 -0.61 -9.13
N LYS A 93 12.65 -0.33 -10.03
CA LYS A 93 11.22 -0.23 -9.66
C LYS A 93 10.72 -1.44 -8.88
N ARG A 94 11.21 -2.63 -9.25
CA ARG A 94 10.89 -3.89 -8.58
C ARG A 94 11.38 -3.90 -7.15
N ASP A 95 12.61 -3.47 -6.90
CA ASP A 95 13.17 -3.45 -5.54
C ASP A 95 12.41 -2.46 -4.65
N MET A 96 11.97 -1.35 -5.23
CA MET A 96 11.12 -0.37 -4.57
C MET A 96 9.74 -0.95 -4.22
N LEU A 97 9.05 -1.55 -5.20
CA LEU A 97 7.75 -2.19 -4.98
C LEU A 97 7.84 -3.35 -4.00
N ARG A 98 8.96 -4.09 -3.98
CA ARG A 98 9.20 -5.14 -3.00
C ARG A 98 9.37 -4.58 -1.59
N ALA A 99 10.09 -3.46 -1.43
CA ALA A 99 10.18 -2.77 -0.15
C ALA A 99 8.81 -2.27 0.32
N GLU A 100 8.06 -1.62 -0.57
CA GLU A 100 6.69 -1.17 -0.30
C GLU A 100 5.76 -2.32 0.07
N ALA A 101 5.85 -3.46 -0.61
CA ALA A 101 5.10 -4.67 -0.29
C ALA A 101 5.39 -5.16 1.14
N GLY A 102 6.66 -5.16 1.55
CA GLY A 102 7.05 -5.49 2.92
C GLY A 102 6.43 -4.56 3.95
N TYR A 103 6.54 -3.25 3.77
CA TYR A 103 5.93 -2.26 4.67
C TYR A 103 4.39 -2.34 4.69
N PHE A 104 3.78 -2.61 3.55
CA PHE A 104 2.34 -2.79 3.43
C PHE A 104 1.86 -3.98 4.25
N VAL A 105 2.51 -5.15 4.11
CA VAL A 105 2.16 -6.36 4.86
C VAL A 105 2.44 -6.19 6.36
N ASP A 106 3.58 -5.61 6.75
CA ASP A 106 3.90 -5.34 8.16
C ASP A 106 2.79 -4.52 8.82
N ARG A 107 2.31 -3.48 8.14
CA ARG A 107 1.18 -2.65 8.59
C ARG A 107 -0.09 -3.47 8.76
N LEU A 108 -0.45 -4.32 7.78
CA LEU A 108 -1.65 -5.17 7.88
C LEU A 108 -1.58 -6.14 9.07
N ILE A 109 -0.42 -6.75 9.31
CA ILE A 109 -0.22 -7.64 10.45
C ILE A 109 -0.37 -6.86 11.76
N ARG A 110 0.24 -5.66 11.86
CA ARG A 110 0.10 -4.80 13.04
C ARG A 110 -1.36 -4.41 13.30
N GLU A 111 -2.04 -3.90 12.27
CA GLU A 111 -3.46 -3.50 12.35
C GLU A 111 -4.36 -4.66 12.79
N HIS A 112 -4.08 -5.88 12.32
CA HIS A 112 -4.82 -7.08 12.77
C HIS A 112 -4.70 -7.30 14.27
N TYR A 113 -3.48 -7.31 14.81
CA TYR A 113 -3.27 -7.58 16.23
C TYR A 113 -3.73 -6.43 17.13
N GLU A 114 -3.60 -5.17 16.67
CA GLU A 114 -4.16 -4.00 17.35
C GLU A 114 -5.70 -4.05 17.42
N ALA A 115 -6.38 -4.57 16.39
CA ALA A 115 -7.83 -4.72 16.38
C ALA A 115 -8.34 -5.88 17.26
N THR A 116 -7.48 -6.85 17.59
CA THR A 116 -7.82 -8.01 18.44
C THR A 116 -7.44 -7.87 19.91
N ALA A 117 -6.71 -6.81 20.27
CA ALA A 117 -6.27 -6.50 21.64
C ALA A 117 -7.39 -5.82 22.45
#